data_AF-A0A1C6F1V8-F1
#
_entry.id   AF-A0A1C6F1V8-F1
#
_cell.length_a   1.000
_cell.length_b   1.000
_cell.length_c   1.000
_cell.angle_alpha   90.00
_cell.angle_beta   90.00
_cell.angle_gamma   90.00
#
_symmetry.space_group_name_H-M   'P 1'
#
loop_
_entity.id
_entity.type
_entity.pdbx_description
1 polymer ?
#
loop_
_entity_poly.entity_id
_entity_poly.type
_entity_poly.pdbx_seq_one_letter_code
_entity_poly.pdbx_strand_id
1 'polypeptide(L)'
;MDKPATDYNAWLNKYEPTKLHGFKALYFYYLYLFGKIRKKETPQRISFYMREEIIKFDRYQKQFHFLIDNDIETIEQINVFKESAESKIKELTLNRSRLYNKPDAKPEIEKINKELRELRKDVRTCKNIFEDSERIQEHQNYVVQLEQQAQNANKQRLKDMER
;
A
#
# COMPACT_ATOMS: atom_id res chain seq x y z
N MET A 1 -18.92 -1.03 8.24
CA MET A 1 -19.98 -0.80 7.24
C MET A 1 -19.75 0.58 6.64
N ASP A 2 -18.89 0.66 5.62
CA ASP A 2 -18.63 1.92 4.94
C ASP A 2 -19.81 2.23 4.01
N LYS A 3 -20.67 3.16 4.43
CA LYS A 3 -21.66 3.74 3.53
C LYS A 3 -20.90 4.35 2.34
N PRO A 4 -21.23 4.00 1.09
CA PRO A 4 -20.59 4.63 -0.06
C PRO A 4 -20.78 6.13 0.04
N ALA A 5 -19.70 6.90 -0.15
CA ALA A 5 -19.76 8.35 -0.17
C ALA A 5 -20.84 8.77 -1.19
N THR A 6 -21.96 9.27 -0.71
CA THR A 6 -23.06 9.70 -1.58
C THR A 6 -22.56 10.89 -2.39
N ASP A 7 -22.36 10.70 -3.68
CA ASP A 7 -21.95 11.79 -4.57
C ASP A 7 -23.16 12.70 -4.83
N TYR A 8 -23.29 13.72 -3.98
CA TYR A 8 -24.31 14.77 -4.09
C TYR A 8 -24.27 15.52 -5.44
N ASN A 9 -23.16 15.41 -6.17
CA ASN A 9 -22.95 16.06 -7.46
C ASN A 9 -23.07 15.09 -8.66
N ALA A 10 -23.48 13.83 -8.45
CA ALA A 10 -23.57 12.82 -9.52
C ALA A 10 -24.46 13.26 -10.70
N TRP A 11 -25.55 13.98 -10.43
CA TRP A 11 -26.46 14.51 -11.45
C TRP A 11 -25.81 15.60 -12.32
N LEU A 12 -24.80 16.29 -11.81
CA LEU A 12 -24.07 17.35 -12.51
C LEU A 12 -23.12 16.75 -13.57
N ASN A 13 -22.59 15.54 -13.32
CA ASN A 13 -21.71 14.83 -14.25
C ASN A 13 -22.41 14.38 -15.54
N LYS A 14 -23.76 14.41 -15.59
CA LYS A 14 -24.55 14.10 -16.79
C LYS A 14 -24.44 15.19 -17.87
N TYR A 15 -24.03 16.40 -17.48
CA TYR A 15 -23.98 17.55 -18.36
C TYR A 15 -22.54 17.99 -18.59
N GLU A 16 -22.24 18.51 -19.77
CA GLU A 16 -20.91 19.05 -20.06
C GLU A 16 -20.59 20.23 -19.12
N PRO A 17 -19.36 20.34 -18.59
CA PRO A 17 -18.95 21.44 -17.72
C PRO A 17 -18.99 22.79 -18.44
N THR A 18 -20.14 23.44 -18.44
CA THR A 18 -20.32 24.79 -18.98
C THR A 18 -20.22 25.82 -17.87
N LYS A 19 -19.61 26.98 -18.15
CA LYS A 19 -19.61 28.12 -17.22
C LYS A 19 -21.05 28.61 -17.06
N LEU A 20 -21.56 28.61 -15.82
CA LEU A 20 -22.90 29.13 -15.51
C LEU A 20 -22.88 30.66 -15.52
N HIS A 21 -23.88 31.28 -16.18
CA HIS A 21 -24.04 32.73 -16.26
C HIS A 21 -25.48 33.13 -15.92
N GLY A 22 -25.67 34.40 -15.52
CA GLY A 22 -26.99 34.97 -15.23
C GLY A 22 -27.77 34.21 -14.14
N PHE A 23 -29.08 34.06 -14.32
CA PHE A 23 -29.95 33.38 -13.35
C PHE A 23 -29.52 31.94 -13.04
N LYS A 24 -28.90 31.23 -13.99
CA LYS A 24 -28.40 29.86 -13.74
C LYS A 24 -27.31 29.84 -12.66
N ALA A 25 -26.42 30.83 -12.67
CA ALA A 25 -25.39 30.97 -11.64
C ALA A 25 -25.99 31.35 -10.27
N LEU A 26 -27.03 32.19 -10.27
CA LEU A 26 -27.77 32.56 -9.06
C LEU A 26 -28.43 31.35 -8.41
N TYR A 27 -29.14 30.52 -9.18
CA TYR A 27 -29.78 29.31 -8.66
C TYR A 27 -28.76 28.28 -8.18
N PHE A 28 -27.63 28.13 -8.88
CA PHE A 28 -26.53 27.30 -8.42
C PHE A 28 -25.98 27.78 -7.06
N TYR A 29 -25.84 29.10 -6.87
CA TYR A 29 -25.41 29.68 -5.60
C TYR A 29 -26.41 29.42 -4.46
N TYR A 30 -27.72 29.51 -4.70
CA TYR A 30 -28.72 29.16 -3.70
C TYR A 30 -28.69 27.68 -3.32
N LEU A 31 -28.57 26.79 -4.31
CA LEU A 31 -28.44 25.34 -4.04
C LEU A 31 -27.17 25.01 -3.25
N TYR A 32 -26.09 25.78 -3.45
CA TYR A 32 -24.88 25.70 -2.63
C TYR A 32 -25.12 26.16 -1.19
N LEU A 33 -25.81 27.30 -0.98
CA LEU A 33 -26.15 27.79 0.37
C LEU A 33 -27.02 26.81 1.17
N PHE A 34 -27.98 26.15 0.52
CA PHE A 34 -28.82 25.14 1.15
C PHE A 34 -28.11 23.78 1.33
N GLY A 35 -26.82 23.66 1.00
CA GLY A 35 -26.03 22.44 1.16
C GLY A 35 -26.44 21.27 0.26
N LYS A 36 -27.31 21.53 -0.74
CA LYS A 36 -27.74 20.53 -1.73
C LYS A 36 -26.64 20.27 -2.77
N ILE A 37 -25.81 21.28 -3.04
CA ILE A 37 -24.59 21.17 -3.84
C ILE A 37 -23.42 21.44 -2.91
N ARG A 38 -22.45 20.52 -2.87
CA ARG A 38 -21.20 20.73 -2.13
C ARG A 38 -20.14 21.28 -3.07
N LYS A 39 -19.33 22.24 -2.59
CA LYS A 39 -18.10 22.63 -3.28
C LYS A 39 -17.30 21.35 -3.50
N LYS A 40 -16.72 21.17 -4.69
CA LYS A 40 -15.81 20.06 -4.95
C LYS A 40 -14.68 20.16 -3.94
N GLU A 41 -14.66 19.25 -2.98
CA GLU A 41 -13.55 19.10 -2.06
C GLU A 41 -12.37 18.64 -2.92
N THR A 42 -11.45 19.56 -3.22
CA THR A 42 -10.15 19.13 -3.71
C THR A 42 -9.56 18.22 -2.65
N PRO A 43 -9.18 16.97 -2.98
CA PRO A 43 -8.63 16.06 -1.99
C PRO A 43 -7.52 16.80 -1.27
N GLN A 44 -7.63 16.87 0.06
CA GLN A 44 -6.70 17.63 0.89
C GLN A 44 -5.29 17.17 0.55
N ARG A 45 -4.43 18.11 0.15
CA ARG A 45 -3.05 17.76 -0.20
C ARG A 45 -2.37 17.27 1.07
N ILE A 46 -2.18 15.96 1.16
CA ILE A 46 -1.40 15.33 2.22
C ILE A 46 0.02 15.92 2.15
N SER A 47 0.57 16.32 3.30
CA SER A 47 1.95 16.79 3.39
C SER A 47 2.90 15.74 2.81
N PHE A 48 4.00 16.17 2.19
CA PHE A 48 4.99 15.27 1.60
C PHE A 48 5.45 14.19 2.60
N TYR A 49 5.74 14.59 3.84
CA TYR A 49 6.13 13.69 4.93
C TYR A 49 5.07 12.64 5.24
N MET A 50 3.80 13.04 5.29
CA MET A 50 2.70 12.13 5.60
C MET A 50 2.41 11.15 4.45
N ARG A 51 2.70 11.54 3.20
CA ARG A 51 2.55 10.64 2.04
C ARG A 51 3.48 9.44 2.15
N GLU A 52 4.74 9.64 2.52
CA GLU A 52 5.69 8.54 2.67
C GLU A 52 5.26 7.56 3.75
N GLU A 53 4.78 8.08 4.89
CA GLU A 53 4.27 7.26 5.99
C GLU A 53 3.03 6.45 5.59
N ILE A 54 2.10 7.04 4.82
CA ILE A 54 0.94 6.31 4.30
C ILE A 54 1.38 5.20 3.33
N ILE A 55 2.37 5.46 2.46
CA ILE A 55 2.89 4.45 1.55
C ILE A 55 3.54 3.28 2.32
N LYS A 56 4.29 3.58 3.39
CA LYS A 56 4.86 2.56 4.29
C LYS A 56 3.75 1.76 4.97
N PHE A 57 2.74 2.45 5.48
CA PHE A 57 1.60 1.82 6.15
C PHE A 57 0.85 0.86 5.22
N ASP A 58 0.49 1.30 4.01
CA ASP A 58 -0.15 0.45 3.00
C ASP A 58 0.71 -0.76 2.62
N ARG A 59 2.04 -0.58 2.59
CA ARG A 59 2.99 -1.66 2.34
C ARG A 59 2.99 -2.68 3.48
N TYR A 60 3.06 -2.22 4.73
CA TYR A 60 3.03 -3.09 5.91
C TYR A 60 1.70 -3.83 6.06
N GLN A 61 0.58 -3.18 5.75
CA GLN A 61 -0.72 -3.86 5.72
C GLN A 61 -0.74 -5.01 4.71
N LYS A 62 -0.21 -4.80 3.49
CA LYS A 62 -0.13 -5.87 2.48
C LYS A 62 0.78 -7.01 2.91
N GLN A 63 1.91 -6.70 3.54
CA GLN A 63 2.82 -7.70 4.10
C GLN A 63 2.15 -8.49 5.23
N PHE A 64 1.45 -7.81 6.14
CA PHE A 64 0.73 -8.43 7.23
C PHE A 64 -0.36 -9.38 6.74
N HIS A 65 -1.20 -8.94 5.79
CA HIS A 65 -2.19 -9.81 5.16
C HIS A 65 -1.54 -11.03 4.51
N PHE A 66 -0.44 -10.84 3.78
CA PHE A 66 0.28 -11.94 3.16
C PHE A 66 0.78 -12.97 4.19
N LEU A 67 1.31 -12.52 5.34
CA LEU A 67 1.77 -13.41 6.40
C LEU A 67 0.61 -14.20 7.02
N ILE A 68 -0.51 -13.53 7.32
CA ILE A 68 -1.71 -14.15 7.89
C ILE A 68 -2.34 -15.15 6.92
N ASP A 69 -2.48 -14.77 5.65
CA ASP A 69 -3.13 -15.61 4.62
C ASP A 69 -2.34 -16.91 4.35
N ASN A 70 -1.02 -16.90 4.60
CA ASN A 70 -0.14 -18.05 4.40
C ASN A 70 0.31 -18.72 5.72
N ASP A 71 -0.20 -18.27 6.87
CA ASP A 71 0.16 -18.76 8.21
C ASP A 71 1.68 -18.79 8.45
N ILE A 72 2.34 -17.66 8.15
CA ILE A 72 3.80 -17.52 8.25
C ILE A 72 4.15 -16.70 9.49
N GLU A 73 4.91 -17.31 10.40
CA GLU A 73 5.40 -16.71 11.64
C GLU A 73 6.92 -16.45 11.62
N THR A 74 7.70 -17.27 10.91
CA THR A 74 9.17 -17.21 10.97
C THR A 74 9.85 -16.86 9.65
N ILE A 75 11.07 -16.34 9.76
CA ILE A 75 11.94 -15.99 8.62
C ILE A 75 12.25 -17.23 7.77
N GLU A 76 12.45 -18.39 8.42
CA GLU A 76 12.69 -19.66 7.74
C GLU A 76 11.48 -20.07 6.90
N GLN A 77 10.26 -19.92 7.43
CA GLN A 77 9.03 -20.22 6.70
C GLN A 77 8.85 -19.32 5.48
N ILE A 78 9.19 -18.03 5.57
CA ILE A 78 9.19 -17.12 4.40
C ILE A 78 10.19 -17.61 3.34
N ASN A 79 11.38 -18.06 3.74
CA ASN A 79 12.39 -18.57 2.81
C ASN A 79 11.92 -19.85 2.10
N VAL A 80 11.36 -20.80 2.85
CA VAL A 80 10.80 -22.04 2.28
C VAL A 80 9.67 -21.72 1.30
N PHE A 81 8.75 -20.82 1.68
CA PHE A 81 7.67 -20.39 0.80
C PHE A 81 8.23 -19.78 -0.49
N LYS A 82 9.18 -18.85 -0.37
CA LYS A 82 9.83 -18.19 -1.51
C LYS A 82 10.51 -19.18 -2.45
N GLU A 83 11.27 -20.15 -1.93
CA GLU A 83 11.94 -21.17 -2.74
C GLU A 83 10.93 -22.07 -3.48
N SER A 84 9.82 -22.43 -2.81
CA SER A 84 8.74 -23.19 -3.44
C SER A 84 8.09 -22.42 -4.58
N ALA A 85 7.80 -21.13 -4.38
CA ALA A 85 7.20 -20.26 -5.37
C ALA A 85 8.16 -20.01 -6.56
N GLU A 86 9.45 -19.83 -6.30
CA GLU A 86 10.47 -19.70 -7.34
C GLU A 86 10.63 -20.99 -8.17
N SER A 87 10.55 -22.15 -7.53
CA SER A 87 10.58 -23.45 -8.22
C SER A 87 9.35 -23.62 -9.13
N LYS A 88 8.17 -23.26 -8.63
CA LYS A 88 6.92 -23.28 -9.41
C LYS A 88 6.95 -22.29 -10.58
N ILE A 89 7.54 -21.10 -10.39
CA ILE A 89 7.77 -20.14 -11.49
C ILE A 89 8.66 -20.74 -12.58
N LYS A 90 9.74 -21.44 -12.22
CA LYS A 90 10.63 -22.11 -13.19
C LYS A 90 9.86 -23.16 -13.99
N GLU A 91 9.10 -24.01 -13.32
CA GLU A 91 8.27 -25.03 -13.96
C GLU A 91 7.24 -24.44 -14.93
N LEU A 92 6.46 -23.45 -14.48
CA LEU A 92 5.46 -22.78 -15.31
C LEU A 92 6.08 -22.04 -16.50
N THR A 93 7.29 -21.49 -16.32
CA THR A 93 8.03 -20.85 -17.42
C THR A 93 8.44 -21.85 -18.49
N LEU A 94 8.88 -23.06 -18.09
CA LEU A 94 9.17 -24.17 -19.01
C LEU A 94 7.90 -24.71 -19.69
N ASN A 95 6.80 -24.84 -18.94
CA ASN A 95 5.53 -25.28 -19.51
C ASN A 95 5.00 -24.26 -20.54
N ARG A 96 5.09 -22.96 -20.25
CA ARG A 96 4.71 -21.90 -21.18
C ARG A 96 5.56 -21.90 -22.45
N SER A 97 6.87 -22.14 -22.35
CA SER A 97 7.74 -22.16 -23.53
C SER A 97 7.41 -23.31 -24.49
N ARG A 98 7.02 -24.48 -23.96
CA ARG A 98 6.56 -25.63 -24.76
C ARG A 98 5.25 -25.37 -25.50
N LEU A 99 4.40 -24.49 -24.98
CA LEU A 99 3.10 -24.17 -25.54
C LEU A 99 3.15 -23.20 -26.72
N TYR A 100 4.24 -22.44 -26.91
CA TYR A 100 4.35 -21.51 -28.04
C TYR A 100 4.34 -22.18 -29.41
N ASN A 101 4.73 -23.46 -29.47
CA ASN A 101 4.73 -24.22 -30.72
C ASN A 101 3.34 -24.80 -31.08
N LYS A 102 2.32 -24.59 -30.24
CA LYS A 102 0.96 -25.13 -30.45
C LYS A 102 -0.01 -24.00 -30.89
N PRO A 103 -0.76 -24.17 -31.99
CA PRO A 103 -1.62 -23.12 -32.55
C PRO A 103 -2.82 -22.75 -31.66
N ASP A 104 -3.35 -23.69 -30.88
CA ASP A 104 -4.54 -23.50 -30.03
C ASP A 104 -4.22 -23.24 -28.54
N ALA A 105 -2.96 -23.00 -28.18
CA ALA A 105 -2.54 -22.88 -26.78
C ALA A 105 -2.72 -21.48 -26.17
N LYS A 106 -3.30 -20.51 -26.90
CA LYS A 106 -3.54 -19.14 -26.40
C LYS A 106 -4.25 -19.08 -25.03
N PRO A 107 -5.39 -19.78 -24.79
CA PRO A 107 -6.06 -19.74 -23.49
C PRO A 107 -5.23 -20.38 -22.36
N GLU A 108 -4.43 -21.41 -22.66
CA GLU A 108 -3.54 -22.05 -21.68
C GLU A 108 -2.38 -21.12 -21.29
N ILE A 109 -1.79 -20.43 -22.27
CA ILE A 109 -0.73 -19.44 -22.05
C ILE A 109 -1.25 -18.28 -21.17
N GLU A 110 -2.49 -17.83 -21.39
CA GLU A 110 -3.08 -16.77 -20.56
C GLU A 110 -3.27 -17.21 -19.10
N LYS A 111 -3.75 -18.45 -18.87
CA LYS A 111 -3.83 -19.03 -17.53
C LYS A 111 -2.47 -19.08 -16.85
N ILE A 112 -1.44 -19.57 -17.54
CA ILE A 112 -0.07 -19.62 -17.01
C ILE A 112 0.48 -18.22 -16.72
N ASN A 113 0.20 -17.23 -17.58
CA ASN A 113 0.62 -15.85 -17.34
C ASN A 113 -0.03 -15.25 -16.09
N LYS A 114 -1.31 -15.56 -15.83
CA LYS A 114 -2.00 -15.14 -14.61
C LYS A 114 -1.38 -15.77 -13.38
N GLU A 115 -1.13 -17.08 -13.40
CA GLU A 115 -0.49 -17.78 -12.28
C GLU A 115 0.95 -17.27 -12.02
N LEU A 116 1.74 -17.07 -13.09
CA LEU A 116 3.07 -16.47 -12.99
C LEU A 116 3.03 -15.05 -12.39
N ARG A 117 2.01 -14.26 -12.69
CA ARG A 117 1.86 -12.90 -12.16
C ARG A 117 1.65 -12.93 -10.64
N GLU A 118 0.77 -13.80 -10.14
CA GLU A 118 0.53 -13.93 -8.71
C GLU A 118 1.79 -14.48 -8.00
N LEU A 119 2.39 -15.56 -8.48
CA LEU A 119 3.61 -16.11 -7.86
C LEU A 119 4.76 -15.10 -7.81
N ARG A 120 4.96 -14.29 -8.86
CA ARG A 120 5.99 -13.23 -8.86
C ARG A 120 5.67 -12.10 -7.88
N LYS A 121 4.39 -11.79 -7.69
CA LYS A 121 3.95 -10.83 -6.68
C LYS A 121 4.22 -11.36 -5.28
N ASP A 122 3.98 -12.65 -5.04
CA ASP A 122 4.23 -13.29 -3.74
C ASP A 122 5.72 -13.34 -3.42
N VAL A 123 6.57 -13.74 -4.38
CA VAL A 123 8.04 -13.71 -4.22
C VAL A 123 8.55 -12.28 -3.97
N ARG A 124 7.98 -11.27 -4.63
CA ARG A 124 8.32 -9.87 -4.36
C ARG A 124 7.91 -9.45 -2.95
N THR A 125 6.75 -9.90 -2.49
CA THR A 125 6.25 -9.61 -1.14
C THR A 125 7.18 -10.23 -0.10
N CYS A 126 7.61 -11.48 -0.28
CA CYS A 126 8.61 -12.13 0.57
C CYS A 126 9.91 -11.31 0.66
N LYS A 127 10.46 -10.86 -0.47
CA LYS A 127 11.67 -10.01 -0.49
C LYS A 127 11.48 -8.70 0.28
N ASN A 128 10.34 -8.03 0.07
CA ASN A 128 10.04 -6.79 0.78
C ASN A 128 9.92 -7.01 2.30
N ILE A 129 9.36 -8.14 2.74
CA ILE A 129 9.26 -8.48 4.17
C ILE A 129 10.63 -8.65 4.78
N PHE A 130 11.55 -9.36 4.09
CA PHE A 130 12.94 -9.48 4.57
C PHE A 130 13.60 -8.11 4.71
N GLU A 131 13.61 -7.30 3.65
CA GLU A 131 14.23 -5.97 3.70
C GLU A 131 13.60 -5.07 4.79
N ASP A 132 12.28 -5.13 4.96
CA ASP A 132 11.61 -4.32 5.97
C ASP A 132 11.85 -4.84 7.38
N SER A 133 11.96 -6.16 7.60
CA SER A 133 12.32 -6.73 8.90
C SER A 133 13.71 -6.28 9.36
N GLU A 134 14.70 -6.27 8.45
CA GLU A 134 16.05 -5.77 8.73
C GLU A 134 16.01 -4.27 9.07
N ARG A 135 15.34 -3.46 8.24
CA ARG A 135 15.20 -2.02 8.50
C ARG A 135 14.51 -1.70 9.83
N ILE A 136 13.44 -2.45 10.17
CA ILE A 136 12.71 -2.27 11.43
C ILE A 136 13.62 -2.63 12.60
N GLN A 137 14.36 -3.73 12.51
CA GLN A 137 15.30 -4.16 13.55
C GLN A 137 16.43 -3.14 13.76
N GLU A 138 17.03 -2.63 12.68
CA GLU A 138 18.05 -1.57 12.74
C GLU A 138 17.52 -0.30 13.40
N HIS A 139 16.33 0.14 12.99
CA HIS A 139 15.68 1.32 13.56
C HIS A 139 15.38 1.12 15.05
N GLN A 140 14.88 -0.05 15.44
CA GLN A 140 14.59 -0.37 16.83
C GLN A 140 15.86 -0.36 17.69
N ASN A 141 16.95 -0.97 17.19
CA ASN A 141 18.24 -0.95 17.88
C ASN A 141 18.78 0.48 18.04
N TYR A 142 18.64 1.30 17.00
CA TYR A 142 19.06 2.70 17.04
C TYR A 142 18.28 3.51 18.08
N VAL A 143 16.95 3.36 18.13
CA VAL A 143 16.10 4.02 19.13
C VAL A 143 16.50 3.61 20.55
N VAL A 144 16.70 2.32 20.79
CA VAL A 144 17.14 1.80 22.11
C VAL A 144 18.49 2.41 22.53
N GLN A 145 19.44 2.55 21.60
CA GLN A 145 20.74 3.18 21.89
C GLN A 145 20.59 4.66 22.26
N LEU A 146 19.76 5.41 21.53
CA LEU A 146 19.48 6.82 21.83
C LEU A 146 18.85 6.99 23.21
N GLU A 147 17.90 6.13 23.57
CA GLU A 147 17.26 6.15 24.89
C GLU A 147 18.26 5.88 26.01
N GLN A 148 19.14 4.90 25.84
CA GLN A 148 20.20 4.60 26.81
C GLN A 148 21.17 5.78 26.98
N GLN A 149 21.59 6.41 25.88
CA GLN A 149 22.46 7.58 25.92
C GLN A 149 21.78 8.76 26.64
N ALA A 150 20.50 9.03 26.34
CA ALA A 150 19.74 10.08 27.00
C ALA A 150 19.59 9.83 28.52
N GLN A 151 19.32 8.58 28.92
CA GLN A 151 19.25 8.21 30.33
C GLN A 151 20.59 8.38 31.04
N ASN A 152 21.69 7.95 30.41
CA ASN A 152 23.03 8.09 30.99
C ASN A 152 23.44 9.56 31.14
N ALA A 153 23.17 10.40 30.12
CA ALA A 153 23.42 11.83 30.19
C ALA A 153 22.62 12.51 31.31
N ASN A 154 21.34 12.14 31.49
CA ASN A 154 20.51 12.65 32.58
C ASN A 154 21.05 12.23 33.95
N LYS A 155 21.44 10.95 34.13
CA LYS A 155 22.06 10.47 35.38
C LYS A 155 23.35 11.23 35.71
N GLN A 156 24.15 11.57 34.70
CA GLN A 156 25.38 12.31 34.90
C GLN A 156 25.12 13.76 35.31
N ARG A 157 24.16 14.44 34.65
CA ARG A 157 23.70 15.78 35.05
C ARG A 157 23.17 15.84 36.48
N LEU A 158 22.40 14.84 36.90
CA LEU A 158 21.91 14.74 38.28
C LEU A 158 23.05 14.64 39.29
N LYS A 159 24.05 13.79 39.01
CA LYS A 159 25.25 13.67 39.87
C LYS A 159 26.08 14.95 39.94
N ASP A 160 26.14 15.71 38.85
CA ASP A 160 26.86 16.99 38.81
C ASP A 160 26.13 18.10 39.57
N MET A 161 24.80 18.02 39.74
CA MET A 161 24.01 18.95 40.56
C MET A 161 24.05 18.62 42.07
N GLU A 162 24.37 17.38 42.44
CA GLU A 162 24.46 16.92 43.83
C GLU A 162 25.87 17.14 44.45
N ARG A 163 26.84 17.60 43.66
CA ARG A 163 28.20 17.98 44.12
C ARG A 163 28.31 19.48 44.35
#